data_AF-A0A2E2U9T7-F1
#
_entry.id   AF-A0A2E2U9T7-F1
#
_cell.length_a   1.000
_cell.length_b   1.000
_cell.length_c   1.000
_cell.angle_alpha   90.00
_cell.angle_beta   90.00
_cell.angle_gamma   90.00
#
_symmetry.space_group_name_H-M   'P 1'
#
loop_
_entity.id
_entity.type
_entity.pdbx_description
1 polymer ?
#
loop_
_entity_poly.entity_id
_entity_poly.type
_entity_poly.pdbx_seq_one_letter_code
_entity_poly.pdbx_strand_id
1 'polypeptide(L)'
;MPKRDFNIPQPHKSNGWKIKIRGREYVEDPHISIIFKTTTWRFNIRDLKFMDISPDPSDIPDDVLEHIKKLENLAEYEKAWDEEYGKVNPVNKNYADELKKLEEESKDGQK
;
A
#
# COMPACT_ATOMS: atom_id res chain seq x y z
N MET A 1 -0.65 -11.10 6.11
CA MET A 1 0.05 -9.85 6.41
C MET A 1 -0.36 -9.39 7.79
N PRO A 2 0.57 -9.21 8.74
CA PRO A 2 0.24 -8.69 10.05
C PRO A 2 -0.17 -7.22 9.95
N LYS A 3 -1.23 -6.86 10.66
CA LYS A 3 -1.63 -5.46 10.86
C LYS A 3 -0.49 -4.72 11.56
N ARG A 4 -0.22 -3.47 11.18
CA ARG A 4 0.74 -2.60 11.86
C ARG A 4 0.12 -1.24 12.16
N ASP A 5 0.38 -0.74 13.35
CA ASP A 5 0.03 0.60 13.77
C ASP A 5 1.32 1.42 13.84
N PHE A 6 1.34 2.60 13.20
CA PHE A 6 2.48 3.50 13.26
C PHE A 6 2.23 4.61 14.28
N ASN A 7 3.29 5.07 14.92
CA ASN A 7 3.20 6.29 15.71
C ASN A 7 2.94 7.48 14.78
N ILE A 8 2.34 8.53 15.31
CA ILE A 8 2.15 9.78 14.58
C ILE A 8 2.58 10.92 15.52
N PRO A 9 3.19 12.00 15.00
CA PRO A 9 3.60 13.12 15.82
C PRO A 9 2.42 13.74 16.59
N GLN A 10 2.70 14.27 17.79
CA GLN A 10 1.76 15.15 18.48
C GLN A 10 1.71 16.52 17.78
N PRO A 11 0.57 17.22 17.79
CA PRO A 11 -0.69 16.89 18.47
C PRO A 11 -1.65 16.01 17.63
N HIS A 12 -1.24 15.56 16.44
CA HIS A 12 -2.13 14.81 15.54
C HIS A 12 -2.65 13.52 16.18
N LYS A 13 -1.80 12.82 16.94
CA LYS A 13 -2.21 11.63 17.69
C LYS A 13 -3.34 11.92 18.67
N SER A 14 -3.20 12.97 19.50
CA SER A 14 -4.23 13.37 20.46
C SER A 14 -5.50 13.89 19.76
N ASN A 15 -5.36 14.46 18.58
CA ASN A 15 -6.48 14.95 17.77
C ASN A 15 -7.24 13.81 17.07
N GLY A 16 -6.79 12.56 17.20
CA GLY A 16 -7.49 11.38 16.68
C GLY A 16 -6.99 10.87 15.33
N TRP A 17 -5.85 11.37 14.85
CA TRP A 17 -5.18 10.83 13.67
C TRP A 17 -4.50 9.49 13.96
N LYS A 18 -4.58 8.57 13.00
CA LYS A 18 -3.97 7.24 13.08
C LYS A 18 -3.40 6.86 11.73
N ILE A 19 -2.25 6.19 11.73
CA ILE A 19 -1.64 5.61 10.54
C ILE A 19 -1.56 4.10 10.76
N LYS A 20 -2.14 3.32 9.85
CA LYS A 20 -2.24 1.87 9.98
C LYS A 20 -2.05 1.16 8.66
N ILE A 21 -1.53 -0.05 8.74
CA ILE A 21 -1.64 -1.06 7.70
C ILE A 21 -2.73 -2.03 8.11
N ARG A 22 -3.71 -2.21 7.22
CA ARG A 22 -4.76 -3.21 7.42
C ARG A 22 -4.29 -4.55 6.84
N GLY A 23 -4.89 -5.63 7.31
CA GLY A 23 -4.60 -6.96 6.79
C GLY A 23 -5.66 -7.37 5.76
N ARG A 24 -5.29 -8.32 4.89
CA ARG A 24 -6.17 -8.93 3.84
C ARG A 24 -6.48 -8.02 2.66
N GLU A 25 -5.56 -7.16 2.26
CA GLU A 25 -5.69 -6.27 1.11
C GLU A 25 -4.99 -6.85 -0.14
N TYR A 26 -5.28 -8.11 -0.49
CA TYR A 26 -4.49 -8.90 -1.46
C TYR A 26 -4.69 -8.54 -2.95
N VAL A 27 -5.66 -7.68 -3.28
CA VAL A 27 -6.00 -7.28 -4.67
C VAL A 27 -5.61 -5.84 -4.99
N GLU A 28 -4.90 -5.16 -4.10
CA GLU A 28 -4.50 -3.77 -4.27
C GLU A 28 -2.98 -3.65 -4.17
N ASP A 29 -2.45 -2.50 -4.59
CA ASP A 29 -1.06 -2.16 -4.27
C ASP A 29 -0.87 -2.06 -2.76
N PRO A 30 0.35 -2.34 -2.25
CA PRO A 30 0.63 -2.16 -0.84
C PRO A 30 0.43 -0.69 -0.46
N HIS A 31 -0.35 -0.47 0.58
CA HIS A 31 -0.74 0.88 0.97
C HIS A 31 -0.87 1.03 2.48
N ILE A 32 -0.87 2.27 2.91
CA ILE A 32 -1.13 2.70 4.28
C ILE A 32 -2.51 3.35 4.34
N SER A 33 -3.29 3.01 5.36
CA SER A 33 -4.48 3.75 5.77
C SER A 33 -4.10 4.91 6.69
N ILE A 34 -4.34 6.14 6.25
CA ILE A 34 -4.34 7.34 7.09
C ILE A 34 -5.79 7.55 7.54
N ILE A 35 -6.02 7.67 8.85
CA ILE A 35 -7.38 7.67 9.42
C ILE A 35 -7.54 8.89 10.32
N PHE A 36 -8.63 9.61 10.13
CA PHE A 36 -9.08 10.68 11.02
C PHE A 36 -10.58 10.51 11.27
N LYS A 37 -10.95 10.18 12.51
CA LYS A 37 -12.34 9.86 12.89
C LYS A 37 -12.94 8.75 12.00
N THR A 38 -13.90 9.09 11.15
CA THR A 38 -14.58 8.18 10.19
C THR A 38 -13.94 8.22 8.80
N THR A 39 -13.05 9.17 8.55
CA THR A 39 -12.43 9.40 7.25
C THR A 39 -11.17 8.56 7.13
N THR A 40 -10.98 7.92 5.98
CA THR A 40 -9.78 7.12 5.67
C THR A 40 -9.28 7.50 4.29
N TRP A 41 -7.97 7.72 4.18
CA TRP A 41 -7.25 7.88 2.92
C TRP A 41 -6.29 6.71 2.76
N ARG A 42 -6.17 6.20 1.53
CA ARG A 42 -5.22 5.14 1.19
C ARG A 42 -4.04 5.74 0.43
N PHE A 43 -2.86 5.50 0.97
CA PHE A 43 -1.59 6.01 0.44
C PHE A 43 -0.73 4.82 -0.02
N ASN A 44 -0.57 4.68 -1.32
CA ASN A 44 0.24 3.64 -1.95
C ASN A 44 1.71 3.87 -1.61
N ILE A 45 2.37 2.83 -1.11
CA ILE A 45 3.76 2.95 -0.66
C ILE A 45 4.77 2.81 -1.81
N ARG A 46 4.39 2.17 -2.93
CA ARG A 46 5.29 1.95 -4.07
C ARG A 46 5.53 3.25 -4.83
N ASP A 47 4.44 3.93 -5.17
CA ASP A 47 4.49 5.14 -5.98
C ASP A 47 4.32 6.44 -5.18
N LEU A 48 4.10 6.32 -3.85
CA LEU A 48 3.92 7.42 -2.92
C LEU A 48 2.76 8.36 -3.29
N LYS A 49 1.66 7.78 -3.79
CA LYS A 49 0.45 8.51 -4.19
C LYS A 49 -0.78 8.06 -3.44
N PHE A 50 -1.78 8.93 -3.41
CA PHE A 50 -3.10 8.57 -2.94
C PHE A 50 -3.82 7.70 -3.97
N MET A 51 -4.46 6.64 -3.48
CA MET A 51 -5.23 5.72 -4.30
C MET A 51 -6.65 6.24 -4.56
N ASP A 52 -7.13 7.13 -3.70
CA ASP A 52 -8.48 7.69 -3.74
C ASP A 52 -8.43 9.20 -3.99
N ILE A 53 -9.35 9.69 -4.83
CA ILE A 53 -9.55 11.13 -5.08
C ILE A 53 -10.42 11.76 -3.97
N SER A 54 -11.26 10.94 -3.32
CA SER A 54 -12.15 11.35 -2.24
C SER A 54 -12.04 10.32 -1.11
N PRO A 55 -11.88 10.75 0.16
CA PRO A 55 -11.82 12.14 0.67
C PRO A 55 -10.59 12.92 0.15
N ASP A 56 -10.67 14.25 0.11
CA ASP A 56 -9.61 15.10 -0.46
C ASP A 56 -8.31 14.88 0.31
N PRO A 57 -7.22 14.41 -0.35
CA PRO A 57 -5.94 14.21 0.32
C PRO A 57 -5.34 15.48 0.92
N SER A 58 -5.75 16.66 0.44
CA SER A 58 -5.34 17.96 0.96
C SER A 58 -5.83 18.23 2.39
N ASP A 59 -6.80 17.44 2.88
CA ASP A 59 -7.26 17.50 4.28
C ASP A 59 -6.25 16.89 5.27
N ILE A 60 -5.21 16.20 4.77
CA ILE A 60 -4.18 15.59 5.61
C ILE A 60 -3.10 16.64 5.92
N PRO A 61 -2.75 16.85 7.20
CA PRO A 61 -1.67 17.77 7.56
C PRO A 61 -0.32 17.36 6.95
N ASP A 62 0.45 18.35 6.48
CA ASP A 62 1.77 18.11 5.86
C ASP A 62 2.72 17.35 6.77
N ASP A 63 2.73 17.66 8.08
CA ASP A 63 3.55 16.96 9.08
C ASP A 63 3.25 15.46 9.15
N VAL A 64 1.98 15.07 8.94
CA VAL A 64 1.57 13.66 8.89
C VAL A 64 2.13 12.99 7.63
N LEU A 65 2.07 13.69 6.48
CA LEU A 65 2.59 13.17 5.21
C LEU A 65 4.11 13.05 5.22
N GLU A 66 4.80 14.04 5.75
CA GLU A 66 6.24 13.96 5.95
C GLU A 66 6.63 12.81 6.87
N HIS A 67 5.86 12.59 7.94
CA HIS A 67 6.12 11.49 8.85
C HIS A 67 5.99 10.14 8.14
N ILE A 68 4.97 9.96 7.30
CA ILE A 68 4.79 8.73 6.51
C ILE A 68 5.98 8.48 5.58
N LYS A 69 6.44 9.51 4.86
CA LYS A 69 7.60 9.41 3.96
C LYS A 69 8.90 9.06 4.69
N LYS A 70 8.99 9.35 5.99
CA LYS A 70 10.15 9.06 6.85
C LYS A 70 10.04 7.73 7.61
N LEU A 71 8.98 6.94 7.39
CA LEU A 71 8.84 5.63 8.03
C LEU A 71 9.89 4.64 7.49
N GLU A 72 10.88 4.32 8.31
CA GLU A 72 12.02 3.47 7.94
C GLU A 72 11.62 2.04 7.52
N ASN A 73 10.51 1.54 8.04
CA ASN A 73 10.06 0.15 7.81
C ASN A 73 9.12 -0.01 6.61
N LEU A 74 9.00 1.01 5.75
CA LEU A 74 8.14 0.94 4.57
C LEU A 74 8.62 -0.06 3.52
N ALA A 75 9.92 -0.07 3.24
CA ALA A 75 10.51 -0.99 2.26
C ALA A 75 10.39 -2.46 2.71
N GLU A 76 10.55 -2.73 4.02
CA GLU A 76 10.34 -4.07 4.57
C GLU A 76 8.89 -4.53 4.42
N TYR A 77 7.95 -3.60 4.58
CA TYR A 77 6.53 -3.91 4.42
C TYR A 77 6.16 -4.17 2.96
N GLU A 78 6.67 -3.36 2.03
CA GLU A 78 6.53 -3.59 0.60
C GLU A 78 7.06 -4.99 0.21
N LYS A 79 8.27 -5.32 0.68
CA LYS A 79 8.86 -6.64 0.42
C LYS A 79 8.02 -7.77 0.98
N ALA A 80 7.60 -7.68 2.24
CA ALA A 80 6.76 -8.71 2.86
C ALA A 80 5.41 -8.84 2.13
N TRP A 81 4.88 -7.74 1.56
CA TRP A 81 3.63 -7.75 0.80
C TRP A 81 3.80 -8.50 -0.51
N ASP A 82 4.91 -8.24 -1.20
CA ASP A 82 5.26 -8.91 -2.44
C ASP A 82 5.53 -10.40 -2.23
N GLU A 83 6.15 -10.78 -1.12
CA GLU A 83 6.33 -12.18 -0.76
C GLU A 83 5.00 -12.91 -0.50
N GLU A 84 4.06 -12.26 0.18
CA GLU A 84 2.79 -12.88 0.56
C GLU A 84 1.74 -12.85 -0.56
N TYR A 85 1.65 -11.74 -1.30
CA TYR A 85 0.60 -11.49 -2.28
C TYR A 85 1.12 -11.35 -3.70
N GLY A 86 2.43 -11.19 -3.92
CA GLY A 86 2.98 -10.91 -5.26
C GLY A 86 2.72 -11.98 -6.31
N LYS A 87 2.44 -13.23 -5.91
CA LYS A 87 2.09 -14.36 -6.81
C LYS A 87 0.61 -14.48 -7.14
N VAL A 88 -0.26 -13.74 -6.46
CA VAL A 88 -1.72 -13.80 -6.62
C VAL A 88 -2.34 -12.43 -6.89
N ASN A 89 -1.58 -11.36 -6.70
CA ASN A 89 -2.02 -10.00 -6.91
C ASN A 89 -1.85 -9.62 -8.40
N PRO A 90 -2.95 -9.48 -9.16
CA PRO A 90 -2.90 -9.13 -10.58
C PRO A 90 -2.38 -7.71 -10.83
N VAL A 91 -2.28 -6.88 -9.80
CA VAL A 91 -1.72 -5.51 -9.87
C VAL A 91 -0.17 -5.54 -9.81
N ASN A 92 0.44 -6.66 -9.41
CA ASN A 92 1.89 -6.79 -9.44
C ASN A 92 2.40 -6.92 -10.88
N LYS A 93 3.18 -5.94 -11.36
CA LYS A 93 3.76 -5.94 -12.71
C LYS A 93 4.59 -7.19 -12.99
N ASN A 94 5.33 -7.70 -12.00
CA ASN A 94 6.10 -8.94 -12.15
C ASN A 94 5.20 -10.15 -12.42
N TYR A 95 3.99 -10.20 -11.85
CA TYR A 95 3.05 -11.30 -12.09
C TYR A 95 2.41 -11.20 -13.47
N ALA A 96 2.09 -9.99 -13.94
CA ALA A 96 1.61 -9.77 -15.30
C ALA A 96 2.66 -10.15 -16.35
N ASP A 97 3.93 -9.86 -16.09
CA ASP A 97 5.03 -10.23 -16.97
C ASP A 97 5.34 -11.74 -16.90
N GLU A 98 5.28 -12.37 -15.73
CA GLU A 98 5.40 -13.84 -15.58
C GLU A 98 4.22 -14.59 -16.25
N LEU A 99 2.99 -14.11 -16.11
CA LEU A 99 1.82 -14.69 -16.79
C LEU A 99 1.93 -14.58 -18.31
N LYS A 100 2.36 -13.41 -18.84
CA LYS A 100 2.62 -13.26 -20.27
C LYS A 100 3.67 -14.26 -20.75
N LYS A 101 4.75 -14.42 -19.98
CA LYS A 101 5.82 -15.36 -20.32
C LYS A 101 5.32 -16.81 -20.33
N LEU A 102 4.50 -17.21 -19.35
CA LEU A 102 3.87 -18.53 -19.30
C LEU A 102 2.85 -18.76 -20.44
N GLU A 103 2.09 -17.73 -20.83
CA GLU A 103 1.18 -17.78 -21.98
C GLU A 103 1.92 -17.86 -23.32
N GLU A 104 3.06 -17.20 -23.45
CA GLU A 104 3.93 -17.26 -24.63
C GLU A 104 4.60 -18.65 -24.74
N GLU A 105 5.15 -19.18 -23.65
CA GLU A 105 5.76 -20.52 -23.61
C GLU A 105 4.72 -21.64 -23.85
N SER A 106 3.47 -21.46 -23.42
CA SER A 106 2.38 -22.42 -23.69
C SER A 106 1.92 -22.43 -25.16
N LYS A 107 2.18 -21.36 -25.92
CA LYS A 107 1.84 -21.27 -27.35
C LYS A 107 2.89 -21.91 -28.25
N ASP A 108 4.14 -21.96 -27.83
CA ASP A 108 5.23 -22.63 -28.58
C ASP A 108 5.23 -24.17 -28.43
N GLY A 109 4.53 -24.72 -27.43
CA GLY A 109 4.38 -26.16 -27.21
C GLY A 109 3.24 -26.84 -27.99
N GLN A 110 2.41 -26.08 -28.69
CA GLN A 110 1.36 -26.60 -29.59
C GLN A 110 1.77 -26.40 -31.06
N LYS A 111 2.79 -27.13 -31.52
CA LYS A 111 3.10 -27.24 -32.95
C LYS A 111 3.48 -28.66 -33.33
#